data_AF-A0AA41NGQ2-F1
#
_entry.id   AF-A0AA41NGQ2-F1
#
_cell.length_a   1.000
_cell.length_b   1.000
_cell.length_c   1.000
_cell.angle_alpha   90.00
_cell.angle_beta   90.00
_cell.angle_gamma   90.00
#
_symmetry.space_group_name_H-M   'P 1'
#
loop_
_entity.id
_entity.type
_entity.pdbx_description
1 polymer ?
#
loop_
_entity_poly.entity_id
_entity_poly.type
_entity_poly.pdbx_seq_one_letter_code
_entity_poly.pdbx_strand_id
1 'polypeptide(L)'
;MPSLCRLAGKNIKRKIQKSLSNLQNFPSALRGGRQCLGKKSKFDEIAKVDKVHYDQKMKDYGPAKGGKKKKGPNVPKRPLSGCFLFCSEFCPKIKSTNSGIYIGDVAKKLGEMWTNLSDSKKQPYITKAAKLKEKNQKDVADYKSKGKLDGTKDPAKVAQKKVEEEDEEEDEEEEQEEDE
;
A
#
# COMPACT_ATOMS: atom_id res chain seq x y z
N MET A 1 -22.81 -52.21 44.39
CA MET A 1 -23.40 -50.87 44.20
C MET A 1 -22.42 -49.92 43.50
N PRO A 2 -22.38 -49.84 42.14
CA PRO A 2 -21.63 -48.76 41.48
C PRO A 2 -22.38 -48.10 40.28
N SER A 3 -23.71 -47.98 40.33
CA SER A 3 -24.51 -47.45 39.20
C SER A 3 -24.79 -45.94 39.26
N LEU A 4 -24.66 -45.28 40.41
CA LEU A 4 -25.06 -43.88 40.57
C LEU A 4 -24.00 -42.85 40.12
N CYS A 5 -22.70 -43.16 40.20
CA CYS A 5 -21.65 -42.21 39.77
C CYS A 5 -21.54 -42.05 38.25
N ARG A 6 -21.90 -43.08 37.46
CA ARG A 6 -21.84 -43.02 35.99
C ARG A 6 -22.92 -42.15 35.36
N LEU A 7 -24.05 -41.97 36.05
CA LEU A 7 -25.17 -41.17 35.55
C LEU A 7 -24.91 -39.66 35.70
N ALA A 8 -24.26 -39.24 36.79
CA ALA A 8 -23.90 -37.84 37.03
C ALA A 8 -22.88 -37.31 36.00
N GLY A 9 -21.85 -38.09 35.65
CA GLY A 9 -20.85 -37.71 34.64
C GLY A 9 -21.43 -37.58 33.22
N LYS A 10 -22.44 -38.37 32.87
CA LYS A 10 -23.16 -38.25 31.59
C LYS A 10 -24.04 -37.01 31.50
N ASN A 11 -24.56 -36.51 32.62
CA ASN A 11 -25.32 -35.26 32.67
C ASN A 11 -24.42 -34.03 32.52
N ILE A 12 -23.24 -34.04 33.13
CA ILE A 12 -22.26 -32.94 33.01
C ILE A 12 -21.69 -32.88 31.58
N LYS A 13 -21.30 -34.02 31.00
CA LYS A 13 -20.83 -34.06 29.60
C LYS A 13 -21.89 -33.60 28.61
N ARG A 14 -23.17 -33.96 28.81
CA ARG A 14 -24.28 -33.46 27.97
C ARG A 14 -24.52 -31.96 28.14
N LYS A 15 -24.32 -31.40 29.33
CA LYS A 15 -24.49 -29.96 29.60
C LYS A 15 -23.36 -29.13 28.99
N ILE A 16 -22.12 -29.64 29.04
CA ILE A 16 -20.96 -29.05 28.37
C ILE A 16 -21.10 -29.13 26.85
N GLN A 17 -21.54 -30.28 26.31
CA GLN A 17 -21.70 -30.44 24.86
C GLN A 17 -22.87 -29.59 24.32
N LYS A 18 -23.96 -29.41 25.08
CA LYS A 18 -25.02 -28.43 24.78
C LYS A 18 -24.52 -26.98 24.81
N SER A 19 -23.72 -26.60 25.80
CA SER A 19 -23.08 -25.27 25.88
C SER A 19 -22.17 -25.00 24.67
N LEU A 20 -21.32 -25.97 24.31
CA LEU A 20 -20.42 -25.87 23.16
C LEU A 20 -21.19 -25.82 21.82
N SER A 21 -22.28 -26.58 21.70
CA SER A 21 -23.17 -26.49 20.53
C SER A 21 -23.90 -25.13 20.45
N ASN A 22 -24.12 -24.46 21.58
CA ASN A 22 -24.72 -23.13 21.63
C ASN A 22 -23.70 -22.02 21.27
N LEU A 23 -22.40 -22.23 21.55
CA LEU A 23 -21.31 -21.38 21.04
C LEU A 23 -21.03 -21.64 19.55
N GLN A 24 -21.16 -22.87 19.06
CA GLN A 24 -21.04 -23.18 17.63
C GLN A 24 -22.25 -22.70 16.81
N ASN A 25 -23.41 -22.49 17.46
CA ASN A 25 -24.59 -21.84 16.89
C ASN A 25 -24.73 -20.38 17.31
N PHE A 26 -23.64 -19.69 17.71
CA PHE A 26 -23.64 -18.24 17.79
C PHE A 26 -23.80 -17.71 16.36
N PRO A 27 -24.98 -17.17 16.01
CA PRO A 27 -25.45 -17.23 14.64
C PRO A 27 -24.60 -16.32 13.74
N SER A 28 -24.41 -16.83 12.52
CA SER A 28 -24.05 -16.11 11.29
C SER A 28 -24.84 -14.81 11.03
N ALA A 29 -25.82 -14.47 11.87
CA ALA A 29 -26.58 -13.22 11.89
C ALA A 29 -25.73 -11.95 12.05
N LEU A 30 -24.50 -12.05 12.56
CA LEU A 30 -23.57 -10.90 12.59
C LEU A 30 -22.99 -10.53 11.22
N ARG A 31 -23.13 -11.37 10.19
CA ARG A 31 -22.76 -11.01 8.81
C ARG A 31 -23.86 -10.23 8.07
N GLY A 32 -25.11 -10.26 8.54
CA GLY A 32 -26.24 -9.57 7.91
C GLY A 32 -26.67 -8.24 8.58
N GLY A 33 -26.27 -7.99 9.84
CA GLY A 33 -26.80 -6.88 10.64
C GLY A 33 -26.13 -5.51 10.48
N ARG A 34 -25.61 -5.16 9.29
CA ARG A 34 -24.90 -3.87 9.08
C ARG A 34 -25.79 -2.72 8.58
N GLN A 35 -27.10 -2.94 8.53
CA GLN A 35 -28.05 -1.99 7.95
C GLN A 35 -29.19 -1.67 8.93
N CYS A 36 -28.82 -1.06 10.06
CA CYS A 36 -29.76 -0.25 10.85
C CYS A 36 -29.32 1.20 10.71
N LEU A 37 -29.93 1.91 9.75
CA LEU A 37 -29.50 3.22 9.24
C LEU A 37 -29.47 4.36 10.28
N GLY A 38 -29.99 4.15 11.50
CA GLY A 38 -29.97 5.14 12.59
C GLY A 38 -28.83 4.99 13.61
N LYS A 39 -28.07 3.87 13.61
CA LYS A 39 -27.01 3.62 14.62
C LYS A 39 -25.59 3.65 14.04
N LYS A 40 -25.45 3.80 12.73
CA LYS A 40 -24.17 3.76 12.02
C LYS A 40 -23.20 4.84 12.50
N SER A 41 -23.70 6.07 12.69
CA SER A 41 -22.94 7.18 13.27
C SER A 41 -22.30 6.82 14.61
N LYS A 42 -23.05 6.21 15.56
CA LYS A 42 -22.51 5.81 16.86
C LYS A 42 -21.37 4.78 16.73
N PHE A 43 -21.50 3.82 15.83
CA PHE A 43 -20.44 2.81 15.60
C PHE A 43 -19.22 3.39 14.88
N ASP A 44 -19.43 4.30 13.93
CA ASP A 44 -18.34 5.00 13.25
C ASP A 44 -17.57 5.90 14.22
N GLU A 45 -18.25 6.62 15.12
CA GLU A 45 -17.60 7.41 16.17
C GLU A 45 -16.80 6.54 17.15
N ILE A 46 -17.37 5.42 17.61
CA ILE A 46 -16.64 4.47 18.48
C ILE A 46 -15.41 3.92 17.75
N ALA A 47 -15.51 3.59 16.47
CA ALA A 47 -14.39 3.10 15.68
C ALA A 47 -13.31 4.17 15.46
N LYS A 48 -13.69 5.44 15.27
CA LYS A 48 -12.73 6.55 15.17
C LYS A 48 -11.99 6.77 16.48
N VAL A 49 -12.70 6.79 17.61
CA VAL A 49 -12.10 6.97 18.93
C VAL A 49 -11.15 5.83 19.26
N ASP A 50 -11.56 4.58 19.02
CA ASP A 50 -10.72 3.40 19.22
C ASP A 50 -9.46 3.44 18.35
N LYS A 51 -9.60 3.85 17.08
CA LYS A 51 -8.46 4.04 16.17
C LYS A 51 -7.49 5.11 16.69
N VAL A 52 -7.98 6.26 17.16
CA VAL A 52 -7.13 7.34 17.70
C VAL A 52 -6.39 6.87 18.95
N HIS A 53 -7.08 6.17 19.85
CA HIS A 53 -6.48 5.62 21.07
C HIS A 53 -5.40 4.57 20.76
N TYR A 54 -5.69 3.69 19.80
CA TYR A 54 -4.71 2.72 19.31
C TYR A 54 -3.49 3.41 18.69
N ASP A 55 -3.71 4.35 17.77
CA ASP A 55 -2.64 5.11 17.13
C ASP A 55 -1.80 5.84 18.19
N GLN A 56 -2.43 6.44 19.22
CA GLN A 56 -1.75 7.11 20.34
C GLN A 56 -0.93 6.15 21.21
N LYS A 57 -1.47 4.98 21.55
CA LYS A 57 -0.72 3.93 22.28
C LYS A 57 0.45 3.37 21.48
N MET A 58 0.35 3.38 20.15
CA MET A 58 1.38 2.87 19.26
C MET A 58 2.37 3.95 18.80
N LYS A 59 2.24 5.22 19.24
CA LYS A 59 3.16 6.31 18.85
C LYS A 59 4.60 6.05 19.26
N ASP A 60 4.79 5.52 20.46
CA ASP A 60 6.12 5.22 21.02
C ASP A 60 6.59 3.82 20.62
N TYR A 61 5.70 3.00 20.07
CA TYR A 61 6.03 1.70 19.52
C TYR A 61 6.48 1.85 18.05
N GLY A 62 7.78 2.00 17.84
CA GLY A 62 8.38 1.86 16.52
C GLY A 62 8.53 0.37 16.18
N PRO A 63 7.67 -0.25 15.33
CA PRO A 63 8.02 -1.54 14.78
C PRO A 63 9.37 -1.37 14.08
N ALA A 64 10.34 -2.24 14.36
CA ALA A 64 11.62 -2.25 13.66
C ALA A 64 11.33 -2.05 12.17
N LYS A 65 11.83 -0.95 11.58
CA LYS A 65 11.49 -0.50 10.22
C LYS A 65 11.69 -1.68 9.28
N GLY A 66 10.63 -2.45 9.05
CA GLY A 66 10.65 -3.56 8.11
C GLY A 66 10.81 -2.90 6.77
N GLY A 67 12.04 -2.93 6.24
CA GLY A 67 12.34 -2.40 4.93
C GLY A 67 11.28 -2.88 3.96
N LYS A 68 10.76 -1.97 3.11
CA LYS A 68 9.76 -2.30 2.10
C LYS A 68 10.24 -3.56 1.38
N LYS A 69 9.58 -4.71 1.62
CA LYS A 69 9.98 -5.98 1.00
C LYS A 69 10.11 -5.73 -0.49
N LYS A 70 11.30 -5.95 -1.06
CA LYS A 70 11.55 -5.79 -2.50
C LYS A 70 10.47 -6.62 -3.20
N LYS A 71 9.66 -5.97 -4.03
CA LYS A 71 8.63 -6.68 -4.78
C LYS A 71 9.35 -7.66 -5.70
N GLY A 72 8.94 -8.93 -5.68
CA GLY A 72 9.51 -9.94 -6.56
C GLY A 72 9.38 -9.52 -8.04
N PRO A 73 10.26 -10.00 -8.94
CA PRO A 73 10.30 -9.60 -10.35
C PRO A 73 8.96 -9.78 -11.10
N ASN A 74 8.15 -10.74 -10.65
CA ASN A 74 6.88 -11.11 -11.28
C ASN A 74 5.66 -10.40 -10.68
N VAL A 75 5.82 -9.54 -9.66
CA VAL A 75 4.68 -8.80 -9.09
C VAL A 75 4.27 -7.70 -10.07
N PRO A 76 3.01 -7.66 -10.54
CA PRO A 76 2.56 -6.63 -11.45
C PRO A 76 2.79 -5.24 -10.85
N LYS A 77 3.53 -4.39 -11.58
CA LYS A 77 3.86 -3.03 -11.13
C LYS A 77 2.57 -2.22 -11.03
N ARG A 78 2.49 -1.31 -10.05
CA ARG A 78 1.30 -0.46 -9.91
C ARG A 78 1.12 0.40 -11.17
N PRO A 79 -0.12 0.59 -11.65
CA PRO A 79 -0.37 1.40 -12.82
C PRO A 79 -0.05 2.86 -12.52
N LEU A 80 0.47 3.59 -13.50
CA LEU A 80 0.72 5.02 -13.38
C LEU A 80 -0.61 5.77 -13.30
N SER A 81 -0.69 6.76 -12.41
CA SER A 81 -1.86 7.64 -12.34
C SER A 81 -1.83 8.68 -13.46
N GLY A 82 -2.97 9.35 -13.73
CA GLY A 82 -3.06 10.38 -14.75
C GLY A 82 -2.06 11.54 -14.54
N CYS A 83 -1.84 11.93 -13.29
CA CYS A 83 -0.83 12.92 -12.92
C CYS A 83 0.59 12.43 -13.27
N PHE A 84 0.92 11.17 -12.98
CA PHE A 84 2.23 10.62 -13.34
C PHE A 84 2.45 10.50 -14.86
N LEU A 85 1.39 10.23 -15.64
CA LEU A 85 1.48 10.27 -17.11
C LEU A 85 1.82 11.68 -17.60
N PHE A 86 1.14 12.70 -17.05
CA PHE A 86 1.47 14.09 -17.33
C PHE A 86 2.91 14.42 -16.91
N CYS A 87 3.32 14.10 -15.69
CA CYS A 87 4.70 14.35 -15.24
C CYS A 87 5.73 13.65 -16.14
N SER A 88 5.46 12.45 -16.66
CA SER A 88 6.41 11.75 -17.54
C SER A 88 6.68 12.48 -18.85
N GLU A 89 5.69 13.19 -19.39
CA GLU A 89 5.82 13.94 -20.64
C GLU A 89 6.43 15.33 -20.43
N PHE A 90 6.22 15.94 -19.25
CA PHE A 90 6.60 17.33 -18.99
C PHE A 90 7.86 17.49 -18.11
N CYS A 91 8.19 16.52 -17.25
CA CYS A 91 9.49 16.48 -16.54
C CYS A 91 10.69 16.64 -17.48
N PRO A 92 10.84 15.84 -18.56
CA PRO A 92 12.01 15.96 -19.43
C PRO A 92 12.04 17.31 -20.15
N LYS A 93 10.88 17.86 -20.54
CA LYS A 93 10.79 19.18 -21.17
C LYS A 93 11.32 20.28 -20.25
N ILE A 94 10.88 20.30 -18.99
CA ILE A 94 11.31 21.31 -18.01
C ILE A 94 12.79 21.12 -17.65
N LYS A 95 13.26 19.87 -17.53
CA LYS A 95 14.65 19.55 -17.25
C LYS A 95 15.57 19.96 -18.40
N SER A 96 15.14 19.81 -19.65
CA SER A 96 15.90 20.26 -20.83
C SER A 96 15.93 21.79 -20.94
N THR A 97 14.86 22.49 -20.58
CA THR A 97 14.84 23.96 -20.58
C THR A 97 15.63 24.55 -19.41
N ASN A 98 15.77 23.81 -18.31
CA ASN A 98 16.48 24.26 -17.12
C ASN A 98 17.43 23.15 -16.62
N SER A 99 18.51 22.94 -17.37
CA SER A 99 19.58 21.99 -17.04
C SER A 99 20.37 22.51 -15.83
N GLY A 100 19.90 22.17 -14.62
CA GLY A 100 20.49 22.61 -13.35
C GLY A 100 19.49 22.63 -12.18
N ILE A 101 18.19 22.59 -12.47
CA ILE A 101 17.17 22.55 -11.41
C ILE A 101 17.06 21.14 -10.82
N TYR A 102 17.02 21.08 -9.49
CA TYR A 102 16.77 19.84 -8.75
C TYR A 102 15.45 19.18 -9.18
N ILE A 103 15.47 17.86 -9.40
CA ILE A 103 14.31 17.08 -9.84
C ILE A 103 13.11 17.24 -8.88
N GLY A 104 13.36 17.43 -7.59
CA GLY A 104 12.30 17.69 -6.61
C GLY A 104 11.54 19.00 -6.88
N ASP A 105 12.22 20.05 -7.32
CA ASP A 105 11.57 21.35 -7.59
C ASP A 105 10.84 21.35 -8.93
N VAL A 106 11.34 20.59 -9.91
CA VAL A 106 10.60 20.30 -11.15
C VAL A 106 9.28 19.57 -10.82
N ALA A 107 9.33 18.59 -9.92
CA ALA A 107 8.14 17.84 -9.51
C ALA A 107 7.12 18.72 -8.75
N LYS A 108 7.57 19.64 -7.89
CA LYS A 108 6.69 20.62 -7.21
C LYS A 108 5.95 21.49 -8.22
N LYS A 109 6.68 22.11 -9.16
CA LYS A 109 6.10 22.95 -10.23
C LYS A 109 5.10 22.18 -11.09
N LEU A 110 5.40 20.92 -11.43
CA LEU A 110 4.47 20.07 -12.19
C LEU A 110 3.20 19.71 -11.42
N GLY A 111 3.31 19.50 -10.10
CA GLY A 111 2.16 19.28 -9.23
C GLY A 111 1.19 20.46 -9.24
N GLU A 112 1.72 21.68 -9.12
CA GLU A 112 0.93 22.91 -9.20
C GLU A 112 0.31 23.12 -10.58
N MET A 113 1.07 22.87 -11.66
CA MET A 113 0.53 22.88 -13.02
C MET A 113 -0.60 21.87 -13.18
N TRP A 114 -0.45 20.68 -12.62
CA TRP A 114 -1.50 19.66 -12.66
C TRP A 114 -2.76 20.10 -11.91
N THR A 115 -2.66 20.73 -10.73
CA THR A 115 -3.85 21.23 -10.03
C THR A 115 -4.54 22.34 -10.80
N ASN A 116 -3.78 23.26 -11.40
CA ASN A 116 -4.28 24.42 -12.15
C ASN A 116 -4.80 24.08 -13.57
N LEU A 117 -4.46 22.91 -14.13
CA LEU A 117 -4.99 22.49 -15.43
C LEU A 117 -6.51 22.33 -15.40
N SER A 118 -7.19 22.70 -16.48
CA SER A 118 -8.64 22.49 -16.62
C SER A 118 -8.98 21.00 -16.76
N ASP A 119 -10.20 20.64 -16.35
CA ASP A 119 -10.65 19.25 -16.40
C ASP A 119 -10.58 18.68 -17.82
N SER A 120 -10.92 19.46 -18.85
CA SER A 120 -10.79 19.01 -20.25
C SER A 120 -9.38 18.58 -20.63
N LYS A 121 -8.34 19.25 -20.12
CA LYS A 121 -6.94 18.87 -20.37
C LYS A 121 -6.51 17.67 -19.52
N LYS A 122 -7.11 17.49 -18.33
CA LYS A 122 -6.88 16.34 -17.45
C LYS A 122 -7.58 15.07 -17.94
N GLN A 123 -8.77 15.18 -18.53
CA GLN A 123 -9.59 14.07 -19.04
C GLN A 123 -8.83 13.03 -19.88
N PRO A 124 -8.01 13.39 -20.89
CA PRO A 124 -7.26 12.39 -21.64
C PRO A 124 -6.26 11.60 -20.78
N TYR A 125 -5.65 12.22 -19.77
CA TYR A 125 -4.74 11.51 -18.86
C TYR A 125 -5.50 10.65 -17.85
N ILE A 126 -6.66 11.11 -17.36
CA ILE A 126 -7.54 10.34 -16.47
C ILE A 126 -8.06 9.09 -17.19
N THR A 127 -8.53 9.24 -18.43
CA THR A 127 -9.01 8.11 -19.24
C THR A 127 -7.89 7.13 -19.60
N LYS A 128 -6.70 7.61 -19.98
CA LYS A 128 -5.51 6.75 -20.17
C LYS A 128 -5.16 5.99 -18.89
N ALA A 129 -5.15 6.66 -17.74
CA ALA A 129 -4.87 6.03 -16.45
C ALA A 129 -5.94 5.01 -16.04
N ALA A 130 -7.21 5.27 -16.33
CA ALA A 130 -8.30 4.33 -16.09
C ALA A 130 -8.11 3.03 -16.91
N LYS A 131 -7.76 3.16 -18.20
CA LYS A 131 -7.44 2.00 -19.06
C LYS A 131 -6.24 1.21 -18.54
N LEU A 132 -5.17 1.89 -18.10
CA LEU A 132 -4.00 1.23 -17.50
C LEU A 132 -4.33 0.53 -16.19
N LYS A 133 -5.20 1.13 -15.36
CA LYS A 133 -5.68 0.53 -14.12
C LYS A 133 -6.47 -0.74 -14.39
N GLU A 134 -7.34 -0.74 -15.39
CA GLU A 134 -8.12 -1.94 -15.75
C GLU A 134 -7.22 -3.08 -16.24
N LYS A 135 -6.24 -2.78 -17.10
CA LYS A 135 -5.24 -3.77 -17.54
C LYS A 135 -4.48 -4.36 -16.35
N ASN A 136 -3.97 -3.50 -15.47
CA ASN A 136 -3.23 -3.98 -14.30
C ASN A 136 -4.09 -4.79 -13.33
N GLN A 137 -5.38 -4.45 -13.18
CA GLN A 137 -6.29 -5.25 -12.37
C GLN A 137 -6.45 -6.67 -12.93
N LYS A 138 -6.50 -6.82 -14.26
CA LYS A 138 -6.51 -8.13 -14.93
C LYS A 138 -5.18 -8.86 -14.68
N ASP A 139 -4.05 -8.20 -14.90
CA ASP A 139 -2.71 -8.79 -14.67
C ASP A 139 -2.51 -9.21 -13.21
N VAL A 140 -2.99 -8.42 -12.25
CA VAL A 140 -2.94 -8.74 -10.82
C VAL A 140 -3.87 -9.90 -10.47
N ALA A 141 -5.05 -9.99 -11.08
CA ALA A 141 -5.95 -11.12 -10.90
C ALA A 141 -5.33 -12.41 -11.45
N ASP A 142 -4.70 -12.34 -12.61
CA ASP A 142 -3.99 -13.46 -13.23
C ASP A 142 -2.75 -13.87 -12.42
N TYR A 143 -1.96 -12.91 -11.95
CA TYR A 143 -0.82 -13.19 -11.07
C TYR A 143 -1.26 -13.81 -9.74
N LYS A 144 -2.37 -13.34 -9.17
CA LYS A 144 -2.90 -13.87 -7.91
C LYS A 144 -3.49 -15.26 -8.07
N SER A 145 -4.13 -15.56 -9.20
CA SER A 145 -4.71 -16.88 -9.49
C SER A 145 -3.65 -17.91 -9.87
N LYS A 146 -2.56 -17.50 -10.53
CA LYS A 146 -1.43 -18.38 -10.90
C LYS A 146 -0.53 -18.79 -9.72
N GLY A 147 -0.78 -18.27 -8.51
CA GLY A 147 -0.06 -18.65 -7.31
C GLY A 147 1.38 -18.12 -7.30
N LYS A 148 1.88 -17.79 -6.11
CA LYS A 148 3.27 -17.38 -5.89
C LYS A 148 4.24 -18.47 -6.35
N LEU A 149 4.76 -18.36 -7.57
CA LEU A 149 6.02 -18.98 -7.94
C LEU A 149 7.13 -18.00 -7.56
N ASP A 150 7.50 -18.05 -6.28
CA ASP A 150 8.70 -17.43 -5.76
C ASP A 150 9.88 -18.37 -6.03
N GLY A 151 10.90 -17.86 -6.70
CA GLY A 151 12.19 -18.52 -6.90
C GLY A 151 12.32 -19.30 -8.20
N THR A 152 13.04 -18.72 -9.18
CA THR A 152 14.23 -19.33 -9.82
C THR A 152 14.87 -18.31 -10.78
N LYS A 153 16.06 -17.84 -10.36
CA LYS A 153 17.30 -17.54 -11.09
C LYS A 153 17.27 -16.69 -12.38
N ASP A 154 18.23 -15.75 -12.40
CA ASP A 154 18.62 -14.80 -13.45
C ASP A 154 18.74 -15.39 -14.87
N PRO A 155 18.73 -14.51 -15.89
CA PRO A 155 20.01 -14.33 -16.59
C PRO A 155 20.39 -12.86 -16.85
N ALA A 156 21.65 -12.57 -16.51
CA ALA A 156 22.67 -11.89 -17.31
C ALA A 156 22.29 -10.65 -18.15
N LYS A 157 22.80 -9.50 -17.71
CA LYS A 157 23.77 -8.63 -18.43
C LYS A 157 23.72 -8.70 -19.97
N VAL A 158 23.12 -7.67 -20.59
CA VAL A 158 23.64 -6.94 -21.77
C VAL A 158 22.82 -5.63 -21.89
N ALA A 159 23.49 -4.55 -22.30
CA ALA A 159 22.97 -3.19 -22.53
C ALA A 159 23.06 -2.19 -21.35
N GLN A 160 24.19 -2.15 -20.65
CA GLN A 160 24.71 -0.91 -20.07
C GLN A 160 26.24 -0.86 -20.30
N LYS A 161 26.63 -0.36 -21.48
CA LYS A 161 27.95 0.21 -21.78
C LYS A 161 27.72 1.27 -22.86
N LYS A 162 28.37 2.43 -22.71
CA LYS A 162 28.06 3.77 -23.25
C LYS A 162 26.86 4.38 -22.52
N VAL A 163 27.03 5.38 -21.65
CA VAL A 163 27.79 6.63 -21.84
C VAL A 163 28.25 7.15 -20.47
N GLU A 164 29.58 7.30 -20.32
CA GLU A 164 30.34 8.33 -19.57
C GLU A 164 30.03 8.47 -18.06
N GLU A 165 30.87 8.10 -17.09
CA GLU A 165 32.32 8.34 -16.93
C GLU A 165 32.66 9.82 -17.13
N GLU A 166 32.38 10.63 -16.10
CA GLU A 166 32.92 11.97 -15.76
C GLU A 166 32.01 12.58 -14.67
N ASP A 167 32.19 12.23 -13.38
CA ASP A 167 31.76 13.06 -12.22
C ASP A 167 32.30 12.53 -10.87
N GLU A 168 33.55 12.06 -10.86
CA GLU A 168 34.33 11.85 -9.63
C GLU A 168 35.54 12.77 -9.75
N GLU A 169 35.43 14.04 -9.35
CA GLU A 169 36.53 14.94 -8.92
C GLU A 169 35.92 16.35 -8.72
N GLU A 170 35.39 16.68 -7.53
CA GLU A 170 35.26 18.06 -6.99
C GLU A 170 34.50 18.02 -5.64
N ASP A 171 35.12 17.49 -4.59
CA ASP A 171 34.60 17.62 -3.21
C ASP A 171 35.78 17.70 -2.21
N GLU A 172 36.68 18.68 -2.40
CA GLU A 172 37.77 18.99 -1.44
C GLU A 172 38.29 20.45 -1.54
N GLU A 173 37.46 21.49 -1.63
CA GLU A 173 37.93 22.88 -1.39
C GLU A 173 36.85 23.81 -0.79
N GLU A 174 36.42 23.58 0.46
CA GLU A 174 35.81 24.64 1.30
C GLU A 174 36.15 24.46 2.79
N GLU A 175 37.43 24.55 3.15
CA GLU A 175 37.85 24.92 4.52
C GLU A 175 39.10 25.81 4.46
N GLN A 176 38.88 27.12 4.26
CA GLN A 176 39.82 28.14 4.74
C GLN A 176 39.23 29.56 4.67
N GLU A 177 39.39 30.29 5.78
CA GLU A 177 39.42 31.76 5.92
C GLU A 177 38.09 32.50 6.25
N GLU A 178 37.70 32.50 7.53
CA GLU A 178 37.23 33.73 8.20
C GLU A 178 37.97 33.87 9.54
N ASP A 179 39.10 34.58 9.51
CA ASP A 179 39.79 35.10 10.70
C ASP A 179 40.46 36.45 10.34
N GLU A 180 39.68 37.53 10.32
CA GLU A 180 40.09 38.87 10.80
C GLU A 180 38.89 39.83 10.98
#